data_AF-A0A4P6PAC5-F1
#
_entry.id   AF-A0A4P6PAC5-F1
#
_cell.length_a   1.000
_cell.length_b   1.000
_cell.length_c   1.000
_cell.angle_alpha   90.00
_cell.angle_beta   90.00
_cell.angle_gamma   90.00
#
_symmetry.space_group_name_H-M   'P 1'
#
loop_
_entity.id
_entity.type
_entity.pdbx_description
1 polymer ?
#
loop_
_entity_poly.entity_id
_entity_poly.type
_entity_poly.pdbx_seq_one_letter_code
_entity_poly.pdbx_strand_id
1 'polypeptide(L)'
;MKSLIILNLALLLSGCALAQPPSTKFTVQVTDAETGTPITNAWVRTGFKERADPWGAGVGKSTRVQKQVDSDGVALFKGNTISEERGGRVFADGYYSHGFGMKYSYNIALNRWEPWNPTFEVKMRPKKNPVPMYHREGHWSAFKVPEYEKLLGYDLEKQDFVSPHGKGSKADLFFEFKRDFKNSQNYDVSCRLTFPNEHDGIQEYYFDEAIQSSFKWPYLAPTNNYQPTVEWHSTRSNAGAISNNFKENVNYIFRVRTQVDDEGNITSACYGKISGPFGLGWADWVNWVYWFNPVPNERSLEYNGVNLLKK
;
A
#
# COMPACT_ATOMS: atom_id res chain seq x y z
N MET A 1 45.26 -70.62 -2.62
CA MET A 1 44.20 -69.71 -3.13
C MET A 1 43.41 -69.14 -1.97
N LYS A 2 43.79 -67.96 -1.49
CA LYS A 2 43.03 -67.17 -0.50
C LYS A 2 42.97 -65.75 -1.07
N SER A 3 41.92 -65.45 -1.82
CA SER A 3 41.71 -64.11 -2.36
C SER A 3 41.03 -63.25 -1.32
N LEU A 4 41.69 -62.12 -1.07
CA LEU A 4 41.40 -61.09 -0.10
C LEU A 4 40.05 -60.42 -0.43
N ILE A 5 39.04 -60.69 0.38
CA ILE A 5 37.91 -59.77 0.60
C ILE A 5 38.42 -58.78 1.64
N ILE A 6 38.46 -57.48 1.32
CA ILE A 6 38.27 -56.29 2.18
C ILE A 6 38.70 -55.08 1.34
N LEU A 7 37.76 -54.47 0.63
CA LEU A 7 37.79 -53.04 0.30
C LEU A 7 36.37 -52.55 0.01
N ASN A 8 35.51 -52.66 1.02
CA ASN A 8 34.16 -52.09 1.01
C ASN A 8 33.81 -51.66 2.43
N LEU A 9 34.38 -50.54 2.90
CA LEU A 9 33.81 -49.75 4.03
C LEU A 9 34.57 -48.43 4.29
N ALA A 10 34.69 -47.53 3.31
CA ALA A 10 35.28 -46.20 3.60
C ALA A 10 34.76 -45.03 2.73
N LEU A 11 33.65 -45.18 2.01
CA LEU A 11 33.12 -44.09 1.15
C LEU A 11 31.61 -43.81 1.29
N LEU A 12 30.96 -44.35 2.32
CA LEU A 12 29.53 -44.08 2.60
C LEU A 12 29.29 -43.46 3.99
N LEU A 13 30.29 -42.75 4.54
CA LEU A 13 30.15 -41.92 5.75
C LEU A 13 30.33 -40.42 5.47
N SER A 14 30.19 -39.97 4.22
CA SER A 14 29.71 -38.61 3.94
C SER A 14 28.19 -38.53 4.16
N GLY A 15 27.76 -39.04 5.32
CA GLY A 15 26.42 -38.86 5.83
C GLY A 15 26.20 -37.37 6.00
N CYS A 16 25.26 -36.84 5.22
CA CYS A 16 24.63 -35.54 5.34
C CYS A 16 25.01 -34.76 6.61
N ALA A 17 26.12 -34.05 6.59
CA ALA A 17 26.21 -32.85 7.39
C ALA A 17 25.09 -31.96 6.86
N LEU A 18 23.98 -31.88 7.60
CA LEU A 18 22.91 -30.93 7.32
C LEU A 18 23.58 -29.56 7.20
N ALA A 19 23.77 -29.08 5.97
CA ALA A 19 24.47 -27.84 5.71
C ALA A 19 23.80 -26.76 6.57
N GLN A 20 24.54 -26.21 7.54
CA GLN A 20 23.99 -25.18 8.40
C GLN A 20 23.58 -24.00 7.51
N PRO A 21 22.36 -23.46 7.67
CA PRO A 21 21.91 -22.34 6.87
C PRO A 21 22.93 -21.20 6.92
N PRO A 22 23.19 -20.50 5.79
CA PRO A 22 24.19 -19.45 5.77
C PRO A 22 23.90 -18.36 6.80
N SER A 23 24.97 -17.84 7.40
CA SER A 23 24.85 -16.78 8.40
C SER A 23 24.57 -15.42 7.74
N THR A 24 23.90 -14.54 8.45
CA THR A 24 23.70 -13.14 8.06
C THR A 24 23.80 -12.26 9.30
N LYS A 25 24.21 -11.02 9.08
CA LYS A 25 24.32 -9.98 10.09
C LYS A 25 23.91 -8.67 9.44
N PHE A 26 23.18 -7.83 10.16
CA PHE A 26 22.83 -6.47 9.72
C PHE A 26 22.52 -5.58 10.92
N THR A 27 22.69 -4.29 10.71
CA THR A 27 22.36 -3.21 11.65
C THR A 27 21.13 -2.48 11.14
N VAL A 28 20.26 -2.02 12.05
CA VAL A 28 19.15 -1.12 11.72
C VAL A 28 19.35 0.16 12.54
N GLN A 29 19.36 1.31 11.87
CA GLN A 29 19.38 2.62 12.49
C GLN A 29 18.04 3.30 12.26
N VAL A 30 17.39 3.75 13.32
CA VAL A 30 16.02 4.28 13.27
C VAL A 30 16.03 5.75 13.69
N THR A 31 15.60 6.61 12.77
CA THR A 31 15.55 8.06 12.98
C THR A 31 14.19 8.64 12.59
N ASP A 32 13.88 9.79 13.17
CA ASP A 32 12.75 10.61 12.76
C ASP A 32 12.99 11.19 11.36
N ALA A 33 12.02 11.03 10.47
CA ALA A 33 12.15 11.45 9.08
C ALA A 33 12.19 12.99 8.89
N GLU A 34 11.75 13.76 9.87
CA GLU A 34 11.69 15.23 9.82
C GLU A 34 12.87 15.87 10.56
N THR A 35 13.23 15.36 11.73
CA THR A 35 14.31 15.94 12.55
C THR A 35 15.65 15.24 12.37
N GLY A 36 15.66 14.01 11.87
CA GLY A 36 16.86 13.16 11.78
C GLY A 36 17.33 12.59 13.12
N THR A 37 16.62 12.84 14.22
CA THR A 37 17.03 12.39 15.56
C THR A 37 16.75 10.90 15.77
N PRO A 38 17.55 10.19 16.58
CA PRO A 38 17.27 8.80 16.95
C PRO A 38 15.90 8.61 17.60
N ILE A 39 15.19 7.55 17.23
CA ILE A 39 13.93 7.14 17.87
C ILE A 39 14.23 5.99 18.83
N THR A 40 14.24 6.26 20.13
CA THR A 40 14.70 5.30 21.16
C THR A 40 13.63 4.35 21.68
N ASN A 41 12.34 4.63 21.41
CA ASN A 41 11.22 3.72 21.72
C ASN A 41 10.90 2.75 20.56
N ALA A 42 11.75 2.68 19.53
CA ALA A 42 11.51 1.85 18.37
C ALA A 42 11.79 0.36 18.63
N TRP A 43 10.92 -0.49 18.09
CA TRP A 43 11.05 -1.93 18.04
C TRP A 43 11.27 -2.39 16.60
N VAL A 44 12.33 -3.15 16.38
CA VAL A 44 12.67 -3.75 15.10
C VAL A 44 12.34 -5.24 15.15
N ARG A 45 11.54 -5.70 14.19
CA ARG A 45 11.14 -7.11 14.05
C ARG A 45 11.63 -7.67 12.72
N THR A 46 12.27 -8.83 12.76
CA THR A 46 12.76 -9.58 11.59
C THR A 46 12.49 -11.09 11.74
N GLY A 47 12.79 -11.86 10.70
CA GLY A 47 12.70 -13.32 10.73
C GLY A 47 13.85 -13.97 9.95
N PHE A 48 14.30 -15.11 10.45
CA PHE A 48 15.31 -15.96 9.83
C PHE A 48 14.66 -17.29 9.46
N LYS A 49 14.57 -17.59 8.15
CA LYS A 49 14.00 -18.85 7.65
C LYS A 49 15.14 -19.86 7.61
N GLU A 50 15.13 -20.85 8.49
CA GLU A 50 16.23 -21.82 8.63
C GLU A 50 16.01 -23.06 7.75
N ARG A 51 14.76 -23.44 7.50
CA ARG A 51 14.41 -24.60 6.67
C ARG A 51 13.14 -24.34 5.88
N ALA A 52 13.17 -24.63 4.57
CA ALA A 52 11.99 -24.64 3.73
C ALA A 52 11.26 -25.98 3.85
N ASP A 53 9.93 -25.95 3.77
CA ASP A 53 9.12 -27.14 3.53
C ASP A 53 8.28 -26.87 2.26
N PRO A 54 8.81 -27.20 1.07
CA PRO A 54 8.15 -26.88 -0.19
C PRO A 54 6.91 -27.75 -0.45
N TRP A 55 6.82 -28.92 0.19
CA TRP A 55 5.85 -29.96 -0.12
C TRP A 55 4.87 -30.25 1.03
N GLY A 56 4.99 -29.53 2.15
CA GLY A 56 4.09 -29.65 3.30
C GLY A 56 4.24 -30.96 4.09
N ALA A 57 5.30 -31.73 3.82
CA ALA A 57 5.55 -33.05 4.42
C ALA A 57 6.48 -32.97 5.65
N GLY A 58 6.95 -31.76 6.00
CA GLY A 58 7.84 -31.52 7.14
C GLY A 58 7.38 -30.34 8.00
N VAL A 59 8.27 -29.85 8.86
CA VAL A 59 8.03 -28.60 9.62
C VAL A 59 8.99 -27.55 9.10
N GLY A 60 8.50 -26.60 8.31
CA GLY A 60 9.25 -25.39 7.98
C GLY A 60 9.74 -24.72 9.27
N LYS A 61 11.00 -24.28 9.31
CA LYS A 61 11.58 -23.66 10.51
C LYS A 61 11.90 -22.20 10.23
N SER A 62 11.30 -21.31 11.01
CA SER A 62 11.60 -19.89 10.98
C SER A 62 11.67 -19.35 12.40
N THR A 63 12.68 -18.55 12.70
CA THR A 63 12.82 -17.84 13.97
C THR A 63 12.45 -16.38 13.77
N ARG A 64 11.46 -15.88 14.52
CA ARG A 64 11.14 -14.45 14.57
C ARG A 64 11.93 -13.81 15.70
N VAL A 65 12.56 -12.68 15.42
CA VAL A 65 13.35 -11.91 16.39
C VAL A 65 12.80 -10.50 16.44
N GLN A 66 12.64 -9.99 17.66
CA GLN A 66 12.23 -8.62 17.91
C GLN A 66 13.16 -8.03 18.96
N LYS A 67 13.68 -6.83 18.70
CA LYS A 67 14.56 -6.09 19.63
C LYS A 67 14.14 -4.63 19.66
N GLN A 68 14.19 -4.03 20.84
CA GLN A 68 14.18 -2.58 20.97
C GLN A 68 15.55 -2.04 20.54
N VAL A 69 15.58 -0.85 19.98
CA VAL A 69 16.82 -0.13 19.70
C VAL A 69 17.46 0.41 20.99
N ASP A 70 18.74 0.73 20.93
CA ASP A 70 19.47 1.41 22.01
C ASP A 70 19.23 2.94 22.03
N SER A 71 19.99 3.65 22.88
CA SER A 71 19.92 5.11 23.02
C SER A 71 20.28 5.88 21.75
N ASP A 72 21.00 5.24 20.81
CA ASP A 72 21.40 5.82 19.54
C ASP A 72 20.42 5.46 18.41
N GLY A 73 19.31 4.77 18.74
CA GLY A 73 18.32 4.32 17.77
C GLY A 73 18.80 3.13 16.95
N VAL A 74 19.77 2.37 17.44
CA VAL A 74 20.41 1.27 16.71
C VAL A 74 20.00 -0.09 17.27
N ALA A 75 19.79 -1.06 16.37
CA ALA A 75 19.61 -2.47 16.73
C ALA A 75 20.42 -3.40 15.82
N LEU A 76 21.19 -4.30 16.44
CA LEU A 76 22.00 -5.30 15.73
C LEU A 76 21.31 -6.67 15.67
N PHE A 77 21.29 -7.25 14.48
CA PHE A 77 20.73 -8.57 14.20
C PHE A 77 21.78 -9.51 13.61
N LYS A 78 21.75 -10.76 14.06
CA LYS A 78 22.56 -11.87 13.53
C LYS A 78 21.73 -13.15 13.61
N GLY A 79 21.77 -13.96 12.56
CA GLY A 79 21.05 -15.23 12.51
C GLY A 79 21.47 -16.07 11.30
N ASN A 80 20.95 -17.29 11.21
CA ASN A 80 21.20 -18.19 10.09
C ASN A 80 19.92 -18.33 9.27
N THR A 81 20.01 -18.25 7.95
CA THR A 81 18.83 -18.24 7.08
C THR A 81 19.14 -18.77 5.69
N ILE A 82 18.15 -19.38 5.04
CA ILE A 82 18.26 -19.88 3.66
C ILE A 82 17.69 -18.91 2.63
N SER A 83 17.07 -17.79 3.04
CA SER A 83 16.44 -16.88 2.09
C SER A 83 17.37 -15.73 1.69
N GLU A 84 17.35 -15.42 0.40
CA GLU A 84 18.19 -14.43 -0.29
C GLU A 84 17.76 -12.97 -0.10
N GLU A 85 16.66 -12.74 0.63
CA GLU A 85 16.18 -11.41 1.00
C GLU A 85 16.17 -11.27 2.51
N ARG A 86 16.76 -10.18 3.03
CA ARG A 86 16.63 -9.81 4.44
C ARG A 86 15.94 -8.48 4.57
N GLY A 87 15.11 -8.41 5.60
CA GLY A 87 14.38 -7.22 5.93
C GLY A 87 13.61 -7.40 7.23
N GLY A 88 12.78 -6.43 7.51
CA GLY A 88 11.98 -6.41 8.71
C GLY A 88 10.97 -5.30 8.69
N ARG A 89 10.38 -5.07 9.86
CA ARG A 89 9.50 -3.94 10.09
C ARG A 89 9.90 -3.25 11.38
N VAL A 90 9.88 -1.93 11.35
CA VAL A 90 10.11 -1.07 12.50
C VAL A 90 8.79 -0.45 12.94
N PHE A 91 8.59 -0.38 14.25
CA PHE A 91 7.40 0.20 14.89
C PHE A 91 7.84 1.06 16.07
N ALA A 92 7.17 2.18 16.30
CA ALA A 92 7.39 3.02 17.45
C ALA A 92 6.09 3.76 17.76
N ASP A 93 5.82 3.98 19.05
CA ASP A 93 4.69 4.80 19.45
C ASP A 93 4.91 6.24 18.97
N GLY A 94 3.86 6.86 18.45
CA GLY A 94 3.94 8.18 17.79
C GLY A 94 4.40 8.15 16.33
N TYR A 95 4.74 6.99 15.76
CA TYR A 95 5.24 6.88 14.39
C TYR A 95 4.46 5.90 13.52
N TYR A 96 4.53 6.09 12.21
CA TYR A 96 4.08 5.10 11.23
C TYR A 96 5.11 3.99 11.03
N SER A 97 4.64 2.74 10.94
CA SER A 97 5.53 1.59 10.76
C SER A 97 6.27 1.67 9.43
N HIS A 98 7.49 1.15 9.39
CA HIS A 98 8.35 1.23 8.21
C HIS A 98 8.91 -0.14 7.87
N GLY A 99 8.75 -0.58 6.63
CA GLY A 99 9.37 -1.80 6.12
C GLY A 99 10.77 -1.50 5.62
N PHE A 100 11.70 -2.43 5.77
CA PHE A 100 13.02 -2.34 5.16
C PHE A 100 13.45 -3.69 4.63
N GLY A 101 14.31 -3.71 3.63
CA GLY A 101 14.96 -4.93 3.18
C GLY A 101 15.80 -4.74 1.93
N MET A 102 16.60 -5.75 1.63
CA MET A 102 17.40 -5.83 0.41
C MET A 102 17.67 -7.29 0.05
N LYS A 103 18.08 -7.51 -1.20
CA LYS A 103 18.63 -8.78 -1.67
C LYS A 103 20.08 -8.94 -1.22
N TYR A 104 20.45 -10.17 -0.90
CA TYR A 104 21.79 -10.58 -0.51
C TYR A 104 22.32 -11.60 -1.50
N SER A 105 23.64 -11.66 -1.65
CA SER A 105 24.34 -12.66 -2.45
C SER A 105 24.96 -13.71 -1.53
N TYR A 106 24.84 -14.99 -1.89
CA TYR A 106 25.41 -16.06 -1.08
C TYR A 106 26.91 -16.23 -1.34
N ASN A 107 27.73 -16.06 -0.30
CA ASN A 107 29.15 -16.39 -0.33
C ASN A 107 29.34 -17.83 0.16
N ILE A 108 29.55 -18.75 -0.79
CA ILE A 108 29.71 -20.18 -0.55
C ILE A 108 30.94 -20.47 0.32
N ALA A 109 32.07 -19.79 0.06
CA ALA A 109 33.33 -20.04 0.75
C ALA A 109 33.25 -19.70 2.26
N LEU A 110 32.48 -18.67 2.61
CA LEU A 110 32.30 -18.22 3.99
C LEU A 110 31.00 -18.74 4.64
N ASN A 111 30.19 -19.49 3.90
CA ASN A 111 28.83 -19.90 4.28
C ASN A 111 28.01 -18.73 4.90
N ARG A 112 27.96 -17.58 4.20
CA ARG A 112 27.26 -16.38 4.69
C ARG A 112 26.65 -15.53 3.57
N TRP A 113 25.67 -14.72 3.93
CA TRP A 113 25.05 -13.74 3.05
C TRP A 113 25.84 -12.42 3.02
N GLU A 114 26.00 -11.86 1.82
CA GLU A 114 26.66 -10.59 1.56
C GLU A 114 25.65 -9.54 1.05
N PRO A 115 25.81 -8.25 1.38
CA PRO A 115 26.90 -7.69 2.18
C PRO A 115 26.84 -8.16 3.64
N TRP A 116 28.01 -8.37 4.25
CA TRP A 116 28.10 -8.72 5.66
C TRP A 116 27.94 -7.49 6.54
N ASN A 117 26.88 -7.44 7.35
CA ASN A 117 26.59 -6.35 8.27
C ASN A 117 26.29 -4.98 7.61
N PRO A 118 25.40 -4.89 6.61
CA PRO A 118 24.94 -3.60 6.13
C PRO A 118 24.13 -2.89 7.21
N THR A 119 24.06 -1.57 7.09
CA THR A 119 23.16 -0.73 7.90
C THR A 119 21.92 -0.38 7.09
N PHE A 120 20.75 -0.71 7.61
CA PHE A 120 19.48 -0.20 7.10
C PHE A 120 19.14 1.10 7.82
N GLU A 121 19.19 2.22 7.10
CA GLU A 121 18.72 3.51 7.59
C GLU A 121 17.21 3.60 7.42
N VAL A 122 16.50 3.63 8.55
CA VAL A 122 15.04 3.67 8.59
C VAL A 122 14.58 5.04 9.10
N LYS A 123 14.08 5.86 8.19
CA LYS A 123 13.50 7.17 8.49
C LYS A 123 12.00 7.02 8.73
N MET A 124 11.58 7.03 9.99
CA MET A 124 10.17 6.86 10.37
C MET A 124 9.43 8.19 10.35
N ARG A 125 8.24 8.20 9.75
CA ARG A 125 7.38 9.39 9.71
C ARG A 125 6.58 9.50 11.01
N PRO A 126 6.65 10.63 11.74
CA PRO A 126 5.82 10.84 12.92
C PRO A 126 4.34 10.92 12.52
N LYS A 127 3.46 10.54 13.45
CA LYS A 127 2.02 10.81 13.35
C LYS A 127 1.79 12.25 13.80
N LYS A 128 1.08 13.05 13.02
CA LYS A 128 0.80 14.46 13.37
C LYS A 128 -0.63 14.64 13.86
N ASN A 129 -1.59 14.44 12.97
CA ASN A 129 -3.01 14.60 13.27
C ASN A 129 -3.86 13.46 12.68
N PRO A 130 -3.72 12.20 13.15
CA PRO A 130 -4.61 11.14 12.71
C PRO A 130 -6.06 11.38 13.16
N VAL A 131 -7.00 11.41 12.21
CA VAL A 131 -8.43 11.66 12.44
C VAL A 131 -9.30 10.49 11.99
N PRO A 132 -10.52 10.34 12.55
CA PRO A 132 -11.48 9.37 12.03
C PRO A 132 -11.99 9.82 10.65
N MET A 133 -12.27 8.87 9.77
CA MET A 133 -12.70 9.13 8.39
C MET A 133 -13.76 8.12 7.97
N TYR A 134 -14.61 8.48 7.00
CA TYR A 134 -15.37 7.49 6.26
C TYR A 134 -14.42 6.73 5.34
N HIS A 135 -14.29 5.42 5.56
CA HIS A 135 -13.36 4.57 4.82
C HIS A 135 -14.12 3.49 4.05
N ARG A 136 -13.88 3.42 2.74
CA ARG A 136 -14.43 2.40 1.86
C ARG A 136 -13.31 1.48 1.38
N GLU A 137 -13.44 0.18 1.67
CA GLU A 137 -12.49 -0.84 1.20
C GLU A 137 -12.80 -1.27 -0.24
N GLY A 138 -11.76 -1.63 -1.01
CA GLY A 138 -11.86 -1.69 -2.47
C GLY A 138 -12.01 -3.06 -3.12
N HIS A 139 -11.67 -4.16 -2.43
CA HIS A 139 -11.53 -5.46 -3.12
C HIS A 139 -12.80 -6.33 -3.08
N TRP A 140 -13.69 -6.12 -2.10
CA TRP A 140 -14.95 -6.87 -1.96
C TRP A 140 -16.20 -5.99 -2.10
N SER A 141 -16.00 -4.72 -2.41
CA SER A 141 -17.05 -3.71 -2.43
C SER A 141 -17.20 -3.10 -3.82
N ALA A 142 -16.93 -3.82 -4.91
CA ALA A 142 -17.29 -3.32 -6.24
C ALA A 142 -18.81 -3.03 -6.26
N PHE A 143 -19.25 -1.90 -6.82
CA PHE A 143 -20.67 -1.67 -7.04
C PHE A 143 -20.99 -1.89 -8.51
N LYS A 144 -22.23 -2.33 -8.77
CA LYS A 144 -22.77 -2.38 -10.12
C LYS A 144 -23.16 -0.97 -10.54
N VAL A 145 -22.75 -0.54 -11.72
CA VAL A 145 -23.17 0.73 -12.33
C VAL A 145 -24.69 0.72 -12.45
N PRO A 146 -25.40 1.63 -11.75
CA PRO A 146 -26.87 1.61 -11.73
C PRO A 146 -27.50 1.97 -13.08
N GLU A 147 -26.93 2.96 -13.76
CA GLU A 147 -27.43 3.48 -15.03
C GLU A 147 -26.27 4.09 -15.83
N TYR A 148 -26.31 3.96 -17.15
CA TYR A 148 -25.33 4.53 -18.07
C TYR A 148 -25.85 5.83 -18.69
N GLU A 149 -24.95 6.70 -19.13
CA GLU A 149 -25.25 7.97 -19.78
C GLU A 149 -26.10 8.92 -18.92
N LYS A 150 -26.02 8.75 -17.59
CA LYS A 150 -26.62 9.60 -16.58
C LYS A 150 -25.57 10.13 -15.61
N LEU A 151 -25.84 11.30 -15.06
CA LEU A 151 -25.07 11.87 -13.98
C LEU A 151 -25.56 11.28 -12.64
N LEU A 152 -24.72 10.45 -12.02
CA LEU A 152 -25.04 9.73 -10.79
C LEU A 152 -24.36 10.38 -9.60
N GLY A 153 -25.14 10.94 -8.67
CA GLY A 153 -24.62 11.46 -7.41
C GLY A 153 -24.14 10.33 -6.50
N TYR A 154 -22.98 10.50 -5.87
CA TYR A 154 -22.43 9.55 -4.90
C TYR A 154 -22.19 10.24 -3.55
N ASP A 155 -22.66 9.59 -2.48
CA ASP A 155 -22.54 10.07 -1.10
C ASP A 155 -21.35 9.38 -0.42
N LEU A 156 -20.31 10.16 -0.08
CA LEU A 156 -19.08 9.63 0.52
C LEU A 156 -19.27 9.13 1.95
N GLU A 157 -20.30 9.58 2.65
CA GLU A 157 -20.59 9.15 4.03
C GLU A 157 -21.42 7.87 4.03
N LYS A 158 -22.43 7.80 3.17
CA LYS A 158 -23.27 6.61 3.01
C LYS A 158 -22.60 5.51 2.19
N GLN A 159 -21.55 5.86 1.45
CA GLN A 159 -20.84 4.98 0.52
C GLN A 159 -21.76 4.40 -0.56
N ASP A 160 -22.77 5.14 -0.95
CA ASP A 160 -23.83 4.69 -1.85
C ASP A 160 -24.24 5.82 -2.81
N PHE A 161 -24.87 5.45 -3.91
CA PHE A 161 -25.44 6.42 -4.83
C PHE A 161 -26.61 7.16 -4.18
N VAL A 162 -26.83 8.40 -4.61
CA VAL A 162 -27.98 9.20 -4.23
C VAL A 162 -29.23 8.66 -4.94
N SER A 163 -30.39 8.87 -4.32
CA SER A 163 -31.70 8.57 -4.92
C SER A 163 -31.78 9.04 -6.39
N PRO A 164 -32.36 8.24 -7.30
CA PRO A 164 -33.13 7.01 -7.06
C PRO A 164 -32.29 5.72 -7.01
N HIS A 165 -30.97 5.80 -7.17
CA HIS A 165 -30.12 4.62 -7.40
C HIS A 165 -29.50 4.01 -6.14
N GLY A 166 -29.65 4.67 -5.00
CA GLY A 166 -29.17 4.20 -3.71
C GLY A 166 -29.75 4.98 -2.55
N LYS A 167 -29.15 4.80 -1.37
CA LYS A 167 -29.56 5.40 -0.10
C LYS A 167 -28.75 6.65 0.27
N GLY A 168 -27.88 7.10 -0.63
CA GLY A 168 -27.17 8.36 -0.51
C GLY A 168 -28.15 9.53 -0.40
N SER A 169 -27.79 10.49 0.44
CA SER A 169 -28.61 11.67 0.73
C SER A 169 -27.96 12.97 0.27
N LYS A 170 -26.64 12.94 0.03
CA LYS A 170 -25.85 14.09 -0.39
C LYS A 170 -24.90 13.68 -1.50
N ALA A 171 -25.02 14.30 -2.67
CA ALA A 171 -24.06 14.09 -3.74
C ALA A 171 -22.78 14.88 -3.42
N ASP A 172 -21.73 14.17 -3.01
CA ASP A 172 -20.40 14.76 -2.84
C ASP A 172 -19.60 14.70 -4.15
N LEU A 173 -19.96 13.76 -5.03
CA LEU A 173 -19.34 13.49 -6.31
C LEU A 173 -20.41 13.15 -7.34
N PHE A 174 -20.09 13.35 -8.62
CA PHE A 174 -20.92 12.93 -9.73
C PHE A 174 -20.13 12.05 -10.69
N PHE A 175 -20.65 10.84 -10.93
CA PHE A 175 -20.12 9.93 -11.94
C PHE A 175 -21.02 9.91 -13.16
N GLU A 176 -20.42 9.93 -14.35
CA GLU A 176 -21.08 9.61 -15.60
C GLU A 176 -20.35 8.44 -16.25
N PHE A 177 -21.07 7.33 -16.41
CA PHE A 177 -20.54 6.12 -17.03
C PHE A 177 -21.06 6.00 -18.46
N LYS A 178 -20.17 5.74 -19.42
CA LYS A 178 -20.54 5.41 -20.80
C LYS A 178 -20.04 4.03 -21.15
N ARG A 179 -20.82 3.31 -21.94
CA ARG A 179 -20.52 1.93 -22.30
C ARG A 179 -21.11 1.56 -23.65
N ASP A 180 -20.24 1.27 -24.60
CA ASP A 180 -20.52 0.40 -25.74
C ASP A 180 -19.87 -0.96 -25.46
N PHE A 181 -20.67 -2.01 -25.27
CA PHE A 181 -20.16 -3.33 -24.95
C PHE A 181 -20.82 -4.40 -25.80
N LYS A 182 -20.00 -5.11 -26.56
CA LYS A 182 -20.42 -6.30 -27.31
C LYS A 182 -19.97 -7.57 -26.59
N ASN A 183 -18.73 -7.59 -26.10
CA ASN A 183 -18.16 -8.65 -25.27
C ASN A 183 -16.81 -8.19 -24.68
N SER A 184 -16.16 -9.03 -23.86
CA SER A 184 -14.85 -8.72 -23.23
C SER A 184 -13.69 -8.52 -24.22
N GLN A 185 -13.91 -8.80 -25.51
CA GLN A 185 -12.95 -8.62 -26.60
C GLN A 185 -13.31 -7.42 -27.50
N ASN A 186 -14.47 -6.78 -27.28
CA ASN A 186 -14.97 -5.67 -28.06
C ASN A 186 -15.85 -4.75 -27.18
N TYR A 187 -15.25 -3.68 -26.66
CA TYR A 187 -15.89 -2.71 -25.78
C TYR A 187 -15.22 -1.33 -25.87
N ASP A 188 -15.99 -0.30 -25.52
CA ASP A 188 -15.55 1.07 -25.28
C ASP A 188 -16.27 1.57 -24.02
N VAL A 189 -15.52 1.84 -22.95
CA VAL A 189 -16.06 2.28 -21.67
C VAL A 189 -15.36 3.53 -21.18
N SER A 190 -16.14 4.45 -20.61
CA SER A 190 -15.58 5.59 -19.89
C SER A 190 -16.32 5.87 -18.59
N CYS A 191 -15.61 6.50 -17.66
CA CYS A 191 -16.12 7.05 -16.43
C CYS A 191 -15.59 8.46 -16.28
N ARG A 192 -16.48 9.44 -16.24
CA ARG A 192 -16.15 10.83 -15.91
C ARG A 192 -16.60 11.13 -14.48
N LEU A 193 -15.68 11.63 -13.66
CA LEU A 193 -15.93 12.12 -12.31
C LEU A 193 -15.93 13.65 -12.32
N THR A 194 -17.00 14.25 -11.81
CA THR A 194 -17.18 15.70 -11.66
C THR A 194 -17.67 16.03 -10.25
N PHE A 195 -17.70 17.31 -9.90
CA PHE A 195 -17.96 17.78 -8.53
C PHE A 195 -19.11 18.79 -8.47
N PRO A 196 -19.88 18.83 -7.37
CA PRO A 196 -21.09 19.65 -7.26
C PRO A 196 -20.83 21.15 -7.07
N ASN A 197 -19.76 21.54 -6.36
CA ASN A 197 -19.54 22.94 -6.00
C ASN A 197 -18.39 23.57 -6.78
N GLU A 198 -18.43 24.90 -6.88
CA GLU A 198 -17.28 25.68 -7.34
C GLU A 198 -16.08 25.41 -6.41
N HIS A 199 -14.91 25.26 -7.02
CA HIS A 199 -13.64 24.89 -6.36
C HIS A 199 -13.56 23.49 -5.75
N ASP A 200 -14.60 22.66 -5.79
CA ASP A 200 -14.41 21.24 -5.56
C ASP A 200 -13.51 20.64 -6.67
N GLY A 201 -12.89 19.50 -6.39
CA GLY A 201 -12.09 18.84 -7.41
C GLY A 201 -11.16 17.77 -6.89
N ILE A 202 -10.25 17.35 -7.77
CA ILE A 202 -9.32 16.24 -7.55
C ILE A 202 -7.92 16.58 -8.06
N GLN A 203 -6.92 15.97 -7.44
CA GLN A 203 -5.52 16.03 -7.86
C GLN A 203 -4.94 14.64 -7.89
N GLU A 204 -4.13 14.39 -8.91
CA GLU A 204 -3.27 13.21 -8.94
C GLU A 204 -2.17 13.33 -7.88
N TYR A 205 -1.84 12.19 -7.28
CA TYR A 205 -0.79 12.07 -6.30
C TYR A 205 0.00 10.78 -6.53
N TYR A 206 1.30 10.91 -6.68
CA TYR A 206 2.23 9.79 -6.80
C TYR A 206 3.01 9.67 -5.50
N PHE A 207 3.09 8.45 -4.96
CA PHE A 207 3.93 8.23 -3.78
C PHE A 207 5.39 8.42 -4.15
N ASP A 208 6.11 9.11 -3.28
CA ASP A 208 7.57 9.12 -3.31
C ASP A 208 8.07 7.71 -2.95
N GLU A 209 8.75 7.06 -3.90
CA GLU A 209 9.29 5.71 -3.72
C GLU A 209 10.36 5.62 -2.63
N ALA A 210 11.00 6.75 -2.28
CA ALA A 210 11.91 6.83 -1.14
C ALA A 210 11.19 6.63 0.21
N ILE A 211 9.86 6.81 0.26
CA ILE A 211 9.07 6.65 1.48
C ILE A 211 8.59 5.20 1.60
N GLN A 212 9.24 4.42 2.45
CA GLN A 212 8.84 3.02 2.78
C GLN A 212 7.97 2.93 4.06
N SER A 213 7.42 4.05 4.51
CA SER A 213 6.43 4.14 5.59
C SER A 213 5.09 3.51 5.19
N SER A 214 4.35 2.97 6.16
CA SER A 214 2.95 2.55 5.98
C SER A 214 2.02 3.74 5.67
N PHE A 215 2.43 4.95 6.02
CA PHE A 215 1.77 6.19 5.63
C PHE A 215 2.68 6.99 4.68
N LYS A 216 2.25 7.08 3.41
CA LYS A 216 3.02 7.71 2.34
C LYS A 216 2.44 9.03 1.84
N TRP A 217 1.20 9.33 2.21
CA TRP A 217 0.49 10.55 1.83
C TRP A 217 1.16 11.82 2.39
N PRO A 218 0.89 13.01 1.83
CA PRO A 218 1.17 14.24 2.56
C PRO A 218 0.30 14.27 3.83
N TYR A 219 0.79 14.92 4.88
CA TYR A 219 0.01 15.03 6.13
C TYR A 219 -1.28 15.83 5.92
N LEU A 220 -1.19 16.91 5.13
CA LEU A 220 -2.30 17.80 4.81
C LEU A 220 -2.63 17.73 3.33
N ALA A 221 -3.91 17.78 3.00
CA ALA A 221 -4.39 17.99 1.65
C ALA A 221 -3.91 19.36 1.10
N PRO A 222 -3.56 19.47 -0.20
CA PRO A 222 -3.21 20.74 -0.84
C PRO A 222 -4.30 21.82 -0.70
N THR A 223 -3.96 23.08 -0.87
CA THR A 223 -4.94 24.20 -0.81
C THR A 223 -5.48 24.62 -2.18
N ASN A 224 -4.75 24.34 -3.25
CA ASN A 224 -5.00 24.84 -4.60
C ASN A 224 -4.76 23.74 -5.64
N ASN A 225 -5.02 24.03 -6.92
CA ASN A 225 -4.77 23.15 -8.09
C ASN A 225 -5.69 21.91 -8.21
N TYR A 226 -6.86 21.94 -7.58
CA TYR A 226 -7.87 20.92 -7.78
C TYR A 226 -8.52 21.05 -9.15
N GLN A 227 -8.54 19.95 -9.90
CA GLN A 227 -9.20 19.86 -11.20
C GLN A 227 -10.68 19.52 -11.00
N PRO A 228 -11.61 20.20 -11.68
CA PRO A 228 -13.05 19.97 -11.51
C PRO A 228 -13.55 18.69 -12.18
N THR A 229 -12.68 17.99 -12.91
CA THR A 229 -13.03 16.77 -13.63
C THR A 229 -11.82 15.84 -13.76
N VAL A 230 -12.08 14.55 -13.78
CA VAL A 230 -11.15 13.51 -14.22
C VAL A 230 -11.93 12.47 -15.02
N GLU A 231 -11.33 11.93 -16.07
CA GLU A 231 -11.96 10.94 -16.93
C GLU A 231 -11.05 9.73 -17.12
N TRP A 232 -11.62 8.55 -16.97
CA TRP A 232 -11.00 7.26 -17.24
C TRP A 232 -11.67 6.62 -18.44
N HIS A 233 -10.88 6.08 -19.37
CA HIS A 233 -11.34 5.47 -20.61
C HIS A 233 -10.59 4.18 -20.87
N SER A 234 -11.29 3.14 -21.29
CA SER A 234 -10.70 1.89 -21.76
C SER A 234 -11.48 1.35 -22.96
N THR A 235 -10.74 0.95 -23.99
CA THR A 235 -11.29 0.37 -25.20
C THR A 235 -10.52 -0.90 -25.58
N ARG A 236 -11.23 -1.82 -26.20
CA ARG A 236 -10.67 -2.99 -26.85
C ARG A 236 -11.49 -3.30 -28.08
N SER A 237 -10.85 -3.53 -29.21
CA SER A 237 -11.54 -3.84 -30.47
C SER A 237 -11.09 -5.19 -31.02
N ASN A 238 -12.04 -6.06 -31.36
CA ASN A 238 -11.83 -7.34 -32.07
C ASN A 238 -10.68 -8.21 -31.50
N ALA A 239 -10.68 -8.40 -30.17
CA ALA A 239 -9.66 -9.16 -29.44
C ALA A 239 -8.23 -8.60 -29.50
N GLY A 240 -8.07 -7.35 -29.97
CA GLY A 240 -6.79 -6.64 -29.96
C GLY A 240 -6.28 -6.29 -28.56
N ALA A 241 -5.19 -5.53 -28.52
CA ALA A 241 -4.65 -4.97 -27.27
C ALA A 241 -5.67 -4.02 -26.61
N ILE A 242 -5.65 -3.97 -25.28
CA ILE A 242 -6.42 -2.98 -24.52
C ILE A 242 -5.71 -1.63 -24.69
N SER A 243 -6.45 -0.61 -25.09
CA SER A 243 -6.02 0.79 -25.01
C SER A 243 -6.77 1.46 -23.87
N ASN A 244 -6.09 2.22 -23.02
CA ASN A 244 -6.71 2.96 -21.92
C ASN A 244 -5.85 4.17 -21.55
N ASN A 245 -6.42 5.08 -20.77
CA ASN A 245 -5.71 6.24 -20.22
C ASN A 245 -5.33 6.07 -18.74
N PHE A 246 -5.34 4.84 -18.22
CA PHE A 246 -5.09 4.59 -16.81
C PHE A 246 -3.61 4.82 -16.51
N LYS A 247 -3.35 5.56 -15.43
CA LYS A 247 -1.99 5.86 -14.99
C LYS A 247 -1.57 4.85 -13.93
N GLU A 248 -0.39 4.28 -14.09
CA GLU A 248 0.18 3.37 -13.10
C GLU A 248 0.57 4.12 -11.82
N ASN A 249 0.41 3.46 -10.66
CA ASN A 249 0.78 3.98 -9.34
C ASN A 249 0.14 5.33 -8.94
N VAL A 250 -0.85 5.79 -9.70
CA VAL A 250 -1.59 7.02 -9.40
C VAL A 250 -2.47 6.81 -8.19
N ASN A 251 -2.55 7.84 -7.37
CA ASN A 251 -3.52 8.01 -6.32
C ASN A 251 -4.17 9.38 -6.49
N TYR A 252 -5.18 9.69 -5.69
CA TYR A 252 -5.83 10.99 -5.78
C TYR A 252 -6.07 11.61 -4.41
N ILE A 253 -6.03 12.94 -4.37
CA ILE A 253 -6.49 13.76 -3.24
C ILE A 253 -7.64 14.61 -3.77
N PHE A 254 -8.76 14.65 -3.05
CA PHE A 254 -9.94 15.40 -3.47
C PHE A 254 -10.37 16.43 -2.41
N ARG A 255 -11.08 17.44 -2.88
CA ARG A 255 -11.76 18.47 -2.09
C ARG A 255 -13.23 18.49 -2.50
N VAL A 256 -14.12 18.44 -1.52
CA VAL A 256 -15.57 18.43 -1.70
C VAL A 256 -16.25 19.35 -0.69
N ARG A 257 -17.52 19.68 -0.94
CA ARG A 257 -18.35 20.47 0.00
C ARG A 257 -17.78 21.87 0.23
N THR A 258 -17.16 22.43 -0.80
CA THR A 258 -16.64 23.79 -0.73
C THR A 258 -17.79 24.77 -0.53
N GLN A 259 -17.58 25.74 0.37
CA GLN A 259 -18.40 26.92 0.56
C GLN A 259 -17.51 28.14 0.33
N VAL A 260 -18.10 29.17 -0.27
CA VAL A 260 -17.43 30.44 -0.56
C VAL A 260 -18.15 31.59 0.11
N ASP A 261 -17.42 32.68 0.38
CA ASP A 261 -18.01 33.96 0.75
C ASP A 261 -18.49 34.74 -0.49
N ASP A 262 -19.01 35.95 -0.29
CA ASP A 262 -19.51 36.83 -1.36
C ASP A 262 -18.40 37.28 -2.34
N GLU A 263 -17.13 37.13 -1.96
CA GLU A 263 -15.96 37.46 -2.76
C GLU A 263 -15.42 36.25 -3.54
N GLY A 264 -16.01 35.06 -3.36
CA GLY A 264 -15.57 33.81 -3.96
C GLY A 264 -14.40 33.13 -3.23
N ASN A 265 -14.04 33.60 -2.02
CA ASN A 265 -13.00 32.95 -1.24
C ASN A 265 -13.56 31.72 -0.52
N ILE A 266 -12.79 30.64 -0.50
CA ILE A 266 -13.17 29.40 0.20
C ILE A 266 -13.21 29.63 1.71
N THR A 267 -14.39 29.48 2.31
CA THR A 267 -14.60 29.60 3.77
C THR A 267 -14.66 28.23 4.46
N SER A 268 -15.07 27.19 3.73
CA SER A 268 -15.15 25.82 4.23
C SER A 268 -14.92 24.81 3.12
N ALA A 269 -14.22 23.72 3.40
CA ALA A 269 -14.19 22.53 2.54
C ALA A 269 -13.89 21.26 3.33
N CYS A 270 -14.22 20.10 2.77
CA CYS A 270 -13.85 18.79 3.28
C CYS A 270 -12.88 18.10 2.32
N TYR A 271 -12.07 17.18 2.83
CA TYR A 271 -10.94 16.62 2.08
C TYR A 271 -10.92 15.10 2.16
N GLY A 272 -10.28 14.48 1.20
CA GLY A 272 -10.08 13.04 1.23
C GLY A 272 -9.08 12.57 0.20
N LYS A 273 -8.96 11.25 0.10
CA LYS A 273 -7.98 10.58 -0.75
C LYS A 273 -8.50 9.27 -1.30
N ILE A 274 -8.05 8.92 -2.51
CA ILE A 274 -8.39 7.68 -3.21
C ILE A 274 -7.10 6.91 -3.46
N SER A 275 -7.01 5.69 -2.95
CA SER A 275 -5.81 4.86 -3.14
C SER A 275 -5.92 4.03 -4.41
N GLY A 276 -4.86 4.12 -5.22
CA GLY A 276 -4.73 3.38 -6.47
C GLY A 276 -5.59 3.93 -7.61
N PRO A 277 -5.48 3.30 -8.79
CA PRO A 277 -6.27 3.67 -9.95
C PRO A 277 -7.75 3.38 -9.71
N PHE A 278 -8.60 4.15 -10.37
CA PHE A 278 -10.03 3.87 -10.43
C PHE A 278 -10.24 2.57 -11.23
N GLY A 279 -10.87 1.57 -10.61
CA GLY A 279 -11.09 0.29 -11.26
C GLY A 279 -12.30 0.36 -12.20
N LEU A 280 -12.03 0.57 -13.48
CA LEU A 280 -13.01 0.55 -14.56
C LEU A 280 -12.78 -0.71 -15.41
N GLY A 281 -13.65 -1.72 -15.22
CA GLY A 281 -13.62 -2.96 -16.00
C GLY A 281 -14.40 -2.87 -17.31
N TRP A 282 -14.33 -3.92 -18.12
CA TRP A 282 -15.19 -4.13 -19.29
C TRP A 282 -16.66 -4.46 -18.93
N ALA A 283 -16.91 -4.79 -17.66
CA ALA A 283 -18.21 -5.16 -17.12
C ALA A 283 -18.89 -3.99 -16.38
N ASP A 284 -20.03 -4.26 -15.78
CA ASP A 284 -20.84 -3.25 -15.08
C ASP A 284 -20.33 -2.92 -13.67
N TRP A 285 -19.09 -3.27 -13.32
CA TRP A 285 -18.58 -3.15 -11.96
C TRP A 285 -17.45 -2.16 -11.86
N VAL A 286 -17.53 -1.32 -10.84
CA VAL A 286 -16.54 -0.29 -10.56
C VAL A 286 -16.08 -0.43 -9.12
N ASN A 287 -14.77 -0.29 -8.90
CA ASN A 287 -14.19 -0.35 -7.57
C ASN A 287 -13.14 0.72 -7.35
N TRP A 288 -13.08 1.19 -6.11
CA TRP A 288 -12.16 2.22 -5.65
C TRP A 288 -12.08 2.20 -4.13
N VAL A 289 -10.93 2.63 -3.60
CA VAL A 289 -10.67 2.72 -2.15
C VAL A 289 -10.55 4.20 -1.81
N TYR A 290 -11.30 4.69 -0.83
CA TYR A 290 -11.14 6.07 -0.39
C TYR A 290 -11.24 6.24 1.12
N TRP A 291 -10.68 7.36 1.57
CA TRP A 291 -10.88 7.92 2.90
C TRP A 291 -11.40 9.34 2.74
N PHE A 292 -12.52 9.63 3.39
CA PHE A 292 -13.14 10.95 3.41
C PHE A 292 -13.14 11.51 4.83
N ASN A 293 -12.49 12.66 5.00
CA ASN A 293 -12.52 13.43 6.22
C ASN A 293 -13.70 14.42 6.18
N PRO A 294 -14.77 14.19 6.97
CA PRO A 294 -15.97 15.00 6.90
C PRO A 294 -15.90 16.29 7.73
N VAL A 295 -14.80 16.52 8.46
CA VAL A 295 -14.65 17.68 9.35
C VAL A 295 -14.29 18.91 8.50
N PRO A 296 -15.14 19.97 8.50
CA PRO A 296 -14.87 21.18 7.74
C PRO A 296 -13.51 21.79 8.07
N ASN A 297 -12.76 22.20 7.04
CA ASN A 297 -11.43 22.82 7.10
C ASN A 297 -10.31 21.99 7.73
N GLU A 298 -10.60 20.77 8.20
CA GLU A 298 -9.56 19.84 8.63
C GLU A 298 -8.95 19.15 7.41
N ARG A 299 -7.69 19.45 7.13
CA ARG A 299 -6.97 18.97 5.93
C ARG A 299 -6.20 17.68 6.17
N SER A 300 -6.19 17.15 7.40
CA SER A 300 -5.47 15.91 7.69
C SER A 300 -5.92 14.79 6.75
N LEU A 301 -4.92 14.15 6.12
CA LEU A 301 -5.06 12.91 5.36
C LEU A 301 -4.67 11.68 6.19
N GLU A 302 -4.33 11.86 7.46
CA GLU A 302 -3.95 10.77 8.36
C GLU A 302 -5.19 10.07 8.91
N TYR A 303 -5.41 8.82 8.51
CA TYR A 303 -6.50 8.01 9.06
C TYR A 303 -6.07 7.35 10.37
N ASN A 304 -6.86 7.52 11.43
CA ASN A 304 -6.54 6.97 12.76
C ASN A 304 -6.97 5.51 12.97
N GLY A 305 -7.61 4.88 11.99
CA GLY A 305 -8.14 3.51 12.09
C GLY A 305 -9.62 3.40 12.45
N VAL A 306 -10.29 4.50 12.81
CA VAL A 306 -11.71 4.53 13.16
C VAL A 306 -12.55 4.89 11.93
N ASN A 307 -13.31 3.91 11.42
CA ASN A 307 -14.24 4.13 10.31
C ASN A 307 -15.52 4.76 10.85
N LEU A 308 -15.89 5.92 10.32
CA LEU A 308 -17.11 6.64 10.71
C LEU A 308 -18.39 5.98 10.18
N LEU A 309 -18.28 5.09 9.19
CA LEU A 309 -19.41 4.28 8.75
C LEU A 309 -19.79 3.27 9.84
N LYS A 310 -20.87 3.54 10.56
CA LYS A 310 -21.48 2.57 11.47
C LYS A 310 -22.18 1.48 10.64
N LYS A 311 -21.75 0.23 10.82
CA LYS A 311 -22.45 -0.95 10.28
C LYS A 311 -23.73 -1.21 11.06
#